data_AF-A0A7S7UWS0-F1
#
_entry.id   AF-A0A7S7UWS0-F1
#
_cell.length_a   1.000
_cell.length_b   1.000
_cell.length_c   1.000
_cell.angle_alpha   90.00
_cell.angle_beta   90.00
_cell.angle_gamma   90.00
#
_symmetry.space_group_name_H-M   'P 1'
#
loop_
_entity.id
_entity.type
_entity.pdbx_description
1 polymer ?
#
loop_
_entity_poly.entity_id
_entity_poly.type
_entity_poly.pdbx_seq_one_letter_code
_entity_poly.pdbx_strand_id
1 'polypeptide(L)'
;MTDYAVTVRHFAQRTRKNLEKIEELSKLKPNEYFEVTQLIISAIGLLMFPQQEFFDDIPKKSLAELKKDGWPIPSFEHGQERTQNLRDLVKNMRNSFAHFNIDFASDKGAIKGVYLWNRSRETEPPNWVCYLSISDLREIFGKFARLIEKKSQGCYSEIVINQVRSEIRRALRG
;
A
#
# COMPACT_ATOMS: atom_id res chain seq x y z
N MET A 1 2.28 -20.95 -8.35
CA MET A 1 1.68 -19.75 -7.73
C MET A 1 0.74 -20.25 -6.66
N THR A 2 0.83 -19.75 -5.43
CA THR A 2 -0.04 -20.18 -4.34
C THR A 2 -1.45 -19.57 -4.55
N ASP A 3 -2.48 -20.15 -3.94
CA ASP A 3 -3.82 -19.54 -3.97
C ASP A 3 -3.86 -18.21 -3.17
N TYR A 4 -2.89 -17.98 -2.28
CA TYR A 4 -2.68 -16.69 -1.63
C TYR A 4 -2.28 -15.62 -2.64
N ALA A 5 -1.32 -15.90 -3.53
CA ALA A 5 -0.94 -14.97 -4.59
C ALA A 5 -2.12 -14.57 -5.49
N VAL A 6 -3.06 -15.50 -5.76
CA VAL A 6 -4.25 -15.20 -6.55
C VAL A 6 -5.28 -14.39 -5.75
N THR A 7 -5.43 -14.67 -4.46
CA THR A 7 -6.23 -13.85 -3.54
C THR A 7 -5.70 -12.42 -3.49
N VAL A 8 -4.39 -12.24 -3.30
CA VAL A 8 -3.71 -10.94 -3.27
C VAL A 8 -3.94 -10.19 -4.59
N ARG A 9 -3.86 -10.87 -5.73
CA ARG A 9 -4.17 -10.25 -7.03
C ARG A 9 -5.60 -9.73 -7.11
N HIS A 10 -6.59 -10.57 -6.82
CA HIS A 10 -7.99 -10.16 -6.86
C HIS A 10 -8.26 -9.03 -5.88
N PHE A 11 -7.64 -9.08 -4.70
CA PHE A 11 -7.72 -8.02 -3.71
C PHE A 11 -7.16 -6.70 -4.24
N ALA A 12 -5.95 -6.70 -4.82
CA ALA A 12 -5.34 -5.51 -5.40
C ALA A 12 -6.18 -4.93 -6.55
N GLN A 13 -6.68 -5.78 -7.45
CA GLN A 13 -7.55 -5.37 -8.56
C GLN A 13 -8.86 -4.74 -8.07
N ARG A 14 -9.52 -5.35 -7.07
CA ARG A 14 -10.77 -4.84 -6.49
C ARG A 14 -10.53 -3.54 -5.73
N THR A 15 -9.44 -3.45 -4.98
CA THR A 15 -9.05 -2.24 -4.24
C THR A 15 -8.84 -1.07 -5.18
N ARG A 16 -8.08 -1.28 -6.28
CA ARG A 16 -7.86 -0.25 -7.31
C ARG A 16 -9.18 0.21 -7.93
N LYS A 17 -10.04 -0.72 -8.35
CA LYS A 17 -11.35 -0.38 -8.95
C LYS A 17 -12.27 0.37 -7.98
N ASN A 18 -12.28 -0.01 -6.70
CA ASN A 18 -13.08 0.67 -5.67
C ASN A 18 -12.59 2.10 -5.45
N LEU A 19 -11.26 2.30 -5.40
CA LEU A 19 -10.66 3.62 -5.30
C LEU A 19 -11.03 4.50 -6.49
N GLU A 20 -10.84 3.99 -7.72
CA GLU A 20 -11.24 4.68 -8.96
C GLU A 20 -12.70 5.12 -8.89
N LYS A 21 -13.60 4.24 -8.41
CA LYS A 21 -15.01 4.56 -8.33
C LYS A 21 -15.34 5.64 -7.30
N ILE A 22 -14.73 5.57 -6.12
CA ILE A 22 -14.93 6.59 -5.08
C ILE A 22 -14.36 7.94 -5.51
N GLU A 23 -13.24 7.96 -6.22
CA GLU A 23 -12.69 9.18 -6.80
C GLU A 23 -13.63 9.81 -7.82
N GLU A 24 -14.26 9.03 -8.70
CA GLU A 24 -15.31 9.53 -9.61
C GLU A 24 -16.49 10.13 -8.83
N LEU A 25 -16.98 9.41 -7.81
CA LEU A 25 -18.14 9.84 -7.02
C LEU A 25 -17.83 11.11 -6.20
N SER A 26 -16.62 11.24 -5.66
CA SER A 26 -16.17 12.44 -4.93
C SER A 26 -16.20 13.71 -5.77
N LYS A 27 -15.94 13.61 -7.09
CA LYS A 27 -16.04 14.75 -8.01
C LYS A 27 -17.47 15.22 -8.19
N LEU A 28 -18.44 14.31 -8.12
CA LEU A 28 -19.86 14.60 -8.27
C LEU A 28 -20.47 15.08 -6.95
N LYS A 29 -20.01 14.52 -5.83
CA LYS A 29 -20.56 14.75 -4.49
C LYS A 29 -19.44 14.79 -3.42
N PRO A 30 -18.67 15.89 -3.36
CA PRO A 30 -17.45 15.97 -2.54
C PRO A 30 -17.71 15.87 -1.03
N ASN A 31 -18.93 16.17 -0.57
CA ASN A 31 -19.29 16.09 0.85
C ASN A 31 -19.89 14.73 1.26
N GLU A 32 -20.14 13.82 0.31
CA GLU A 32 -20.66 12.47 0.58
C GLU A 32 -19.57 11.39 0.50
N TYR A 33 -18.50 11.63 -0.27
CA TYR A 33 -17.45 10.64 -0.53
C TYR A 33 -16.06 11.20 -0.21
N PHE A 34 -15.34 10.50 0.67
CA PHE A 34 -14.03 10.90 1.17
C PHE A 34 -12.92 10.10 0.45
N GLU A 35 -12.52 10.58 -0.71
CA GLU A 35 -11.56 9.90 -1.59
C GLU A 35 -10.17 9.77 -0.98
N VAL A 36 -9.73 10.75 -0.20
CA VAL A 36 -8.44 10.67 0.50
C VAL A 36 -8.47 9.59 1.58
N THR A 37 -9.53 9.51 2.38
CA THR A 37 -9.71 8.42 3.35
C THR A 37 -9.70 7.06 2.66
N GLN A 38 -10.42 6.94 1.53
CA GLN A 38 -10.43 5.71 0.74
C GLN A 38 -9.06 5.38 0.15
N LEU A 39 -8.27 6.38 -0.26
CA LEU A 39 -6.89 6.20 -0.74
C LEU A 39 -6.02 5.57 0.37
N ILE A 40 -6.13 6.04 1.61
CA ILE A 40 -5.42 5.49 2.77
C ILE A 40 -5.87 4.05 3.06
N ILE A 41 -7.17 3.78 3.03
CA ILE A 41 -7.71 2.40 3.20
C ILE A 41 -7.17 1.48 2.09
N SER A 42 -7.12 1.98 0.86
CA SER A 42 -6.56 1.25 -0.27
C SER A 42 -5.07 0.97 -0.09
N ALA A 43 -4.32 1.89 0.51
CA ALA A 43 -2.91 1.70 0.85
C ALA A 43 -2.71 0.52 1.80
N ILE A 44 -3.52 0.42 2.85
CA ILE A 44 -3.47 -0.71 3.80
C ILE A 44 -3.65 -2.02 3.04
N GLY A 45 -4.69 -2.10 2.22
CA GLY A 45 -4.98 -3.29 1.43
C GLY A 45 -3.90 -3.64 0.40
N LEU A 46 -3.26 -2.64 -0.20
CA LEU A 46 -2.20 -2.84 -1.20
C LEU A 46 -0.83 -3.08 -0.58
N LEU A 47 -0.53 -2.60 0.62
CA LEU A 47 0.81 -2.72 1.23
C LEU A 47 0.91 -3.86 2.24
N MET A 48 -0.17 -4.16 2.98
CA MET A 48 -0.16 -5.16 4.03
C MET A 48 -0.33 -6.58 3.48
N PHE A 49 -1.32 -6.80 2.60
CA PHE A 49 -1.63 -8.16 2.13
C PHE A 49 -0.57 -8.76 1.20
N PRO A 50 0.11 -8.01 0.31
CA PRO A 50 1.18 -8.61 -0.48
C PRO A 50 2.42 -9.01 0.34
N GLN A 51 2.51 -8.65 1.62
CA GLN A 51 3.74 -8.84 2.41
C GLN A 51 4.19 -10.30 2.47
N GLN A 52 3.28 -11.26 2.60
CA GLN A 52 3.65 -12.66 2.88
C GLN A 52 4.32 -13.35 1.70
N GLU A 53 4.08 -12.91 0.46
CA GLU A 53 4.61 -13.57 -0.73
C GLU A 53 5.27 -12.64 -1.75
N PHE A 54 4.91 -11.36 -1.78
CA PHE A 54 5.42 -10.42 -2.80
C PHE A 54 6.53 -9.51 -2.29
N PHE A 55 6.72 -9.38 -0.98
CA PHE A 55 7.65 -8.39 -0.43
C PHE A 55 9.10 -8.63 -0.88
N ASP A 56 9.52 -9.89 -0.91
CA ASP A 56 10.87 -10.26 -1.35
C ASP A 56 11.07 -10.17 -2.86
N ASP A 57 9.98 -10.09 -3.63
CA ASP A 57 9.98 -9.88 -5.08
C ASP A 57 9.99 -8.40 -5.48
N ILE A 58 9.83 -7.48 -4.53
CA ILE A 58 9.91 -6.05 -4.80
C ILE A 58 11.34 -5.73 -5.28
N PRO A 59 11.50 -5.15 -6.49
CA PRO A 59 12.81 -4.79 -7.02
C PRO A 59 13.57 -3.88 -6.06
N LYS A 60 14.87 -4.11 -5.89
CA LYS A 60 15.75 -3.20 -5.12
C LYS A 60 16.25 -2.04 -5.99
N LYS A 61 15.35 -1.46 -6.79
CA LYS A 61 15.63 -0.33 -7.67
C LYS A 61 15.87 0.92 -6.83
N SER A 62 16.99 1.61 -7.03
CA SER A 62 17.38 2.77 -6.22
C SER A 62 16.43 3.94 -6.41
N LEU A 63 16.39 4.89 -5.46
CA LEU A 63 15.56 6.09 -5.58
C LEU A 63 15.86 6.91 -6.83
N ALA A 64 17.13 6.99 -7.25
CA ALA A 64 17.53 7.70 -8.45
C ALA A 64 16.95 7.04 -9.72
N GLU A 65 17.00 5.71 -9.79
CA GLU A 65 16.43 5.01 -10.94
C GLU A 65 14.89 4.99 -10.91
N LEU A 66 14.28 4.95 -9.72
CA LEU A 66 12.83 5.12 -9.57
C LEU A 66 12.37 6.47 -10.11
N LYS A 67 13.06 7.55 -9.76
CA LYS A 67 12.78 8.89 -10.29
C LYS A 67 12.88 8.93 -11.81
N LYS A 68 13.88 8.26 -12.40
CA LYS A 68 14.04 8.14 -13.86
C LYS A 68 12.88 7.38 -14.52
N ASP A 69 12.33 6.39 -13.84
CA ASP A 69 11.12 5.64 -14.25
C ASP A 69 9.81 6.40 -13.98
N GLY A 70 9.91 7.66 -13.56
CA GLY A 70 8.76 8.51 -13.23
C GLY A 70 8.03 8.04 -11.98
N TRP A 71 8.68 7.35 -11.04
CA TRP A 71 8.09 7.15 -9.72
C TRP A 71 8.21 8.44 -8.90
N PRO A 72 7.16 8.82 -8.16
CA PRO A 72 7.27 9.86 -7.15
C PRO A 72 8.25 9.44 -6.07
N ILE A 73 9.11 10.38 -5.67
CA ILE A 73 10.04 10.21 -4.54
C ILE A 73 9.53 11.10 -3.41
N PRO A 74 9.30 10.55 -2.20
CA PRO A 74 8.86 11.36 -1.06
C PRO A 74 9.83 12.49 -0.76
N SER A 75 9.29 13.60 -0.24
CA SER A 75 10.10 14.63 0.39
C SER A 75 10.45 14.18 1.79
N PHE A 76 11.71 13.81 2.03
CA PHE A 76 12.17 13.36 3.34
C PHE A 76 12.47 14.55 4.25
N GLU A 77 11.88 14.56 5.44
CA GLU A 77 12.22 15.51 6.50
C GLU A 77 13.28 14.91 7.44
N HIS A 78 13.27 13.59 7.62
CA HIS A 78 14.24 12.88 8.46
C HIS A 78 14.41 11.42 8.01
N GLY A 79 15.61 10.86 8.19
CA GLY A 79 15.87 9.43 8.02
C GLY A 79 15.91 8.93 6.58
N GLN A 80 16.20 9.79 5.59
CA GLN A 80 16.27 9.40 4.17
C GLN A 80 17.22 8.21 3.94
N GLU A 81 18.29 8.10 4.71
CA GLU A 81 19.26 7.01 4.62
C GLU A 81 18.65 5.61 4.88
N ARG A 82 17.47 5.55 5.50
CA ARG A 82 16.72 4.31 5.73
C ARG A 82 15.86 3.89 4.53
N THR A 83 15.86 4.67 3.45
CA THR A 83 15.18 4.36 2.20
C THR A 83 16.15 4.48 1.04
N GLN A 84 16.81 3.37 0.66
CA GLN A 84 17.76 3.38 -0.45
C GLN A 84 17.12 2.96 -1.78
N ASN A 85 16.05 2.19 -1.72
CA ASN A 85 15.40 1.58 -2.88
C ASN A 85 13.88 1.42 -2.69
N LEU A 86 13.20 0.94 -3.73
CA LEU A 86 11.75 0.71 -3.73
C LEU A 86 11.28 -0.22 -2.60
N ARG A 87 12.03 -1.28 -2.30
CA ARG A 87 11.66 -2.21 -1.23
C ARG A 87 11.68 -1.53 0.13
N ASP A 88 12.71 -0.71 0.39
CA ASP A 88 12.79 0.06 1.64
C ASP A 88 11.65 1.09 1.73
N LEU A 89 11.33 1.75 0.61
CA LEU A 89 10.22 2.71 0.56
C LEU A 89 8.90 2.02 0.90
N VAL A 90 8.59 0.90 0.24
CA VAL A 90 7.37 0.11 0.49
C VAL A 90 7.33 -0.39 1.93
N LYS A 91 8.47 -0.86 2.46
CA LYS A 91 8.59 -1.30 3.86
C LYS A 91 8.25 -0.19 4.84
N ASN A 92 8.87 0.98 4.67
CA ASN A 92 8.68 2.12 5.56
C ASN A 92 7.25 2.66 5.46
N MET A 93 6.70 2.79 4.25
CA MET A 93 5.29 3.17 4.06
C MET A 93 4.35 2.18 4.74
N ARG A 94 4.51 0.88 4.49
CA ARG A 94 3.69 -0.17 5.12
C ARG A 94 3.70 -0.05 6.64
N ASN A 95 4.88 0.09 7.24
CA ASN A 95 5.01 0.26 8.69
C ASN A 95 4.23 1.50 9.17
N SER A 96 4.34 2.63 8.48
CA SER A 96 3.58 3.84 8.83
C SER A 96 2.08 3.60 8.77
N PHE A 97 1.57 2.99 7.69
CA PHE A 97 0.14 2.67 7.55
C PHE A 97 -0.34 1.65 8.58
N ALA A 98 0.45 0.62 8.88
CA ALA A 98 0.12 -0.43 9.84
C ALA A 98 -0.05 0.11 11.27
N HIS A 99 0.78 1.10 11.63
CA HIS A 99 0.76 1.73 12.95
C HIS A 99 -0.08 3.02 12.98
N PHE A 100 -0.76 3.37 11.89
CA PHE A 100 -1.49 4.63 11.77
C PHE A 100 -0.63 5.88 12.07
N ASN A 101 0.66 5.81 11.73
CA ASN A 101 1.62 6.91 11.82
C ASN A 101 1.46 7.83 10.60
N ILE A 102 0.30 8.47 10.51
CA ILE A 102 -0.13 9.31 9.40
C ILE A 102 -0.68 10.61 9.97
N ASP A 103 -0.35 11.73 9.33
CA ASP A 103 -1.00 13.02 9.59
C ASP A 103 -1.33 13.71 8.27
N PHE A 104 -2.41 14.49 8.25
CA PHE A 104 -2.94 15.10 7.03
C PHE A 104 -2.43 16.53 6.87
N ALA A 105 -1.66 16.77 5.82
CA ALA A 105 -1.32 18.12 5.41
C ALA A 105 -2.52 18.73 4.68
N SER A 106 -3.12 19.76 5.28
CA SER A 106 -4.31 20.43 4.76
C SER A 106 -3.99 21.87 4.34
N ASP A 107 -4.57 22.30 3.23
CA ASP A 107 -4.53 23.69 2.75
C ASP A 107 -5.95 24.12 2.37
N LYS A 108 -6.43 25.22 2.99
CA LYS A 108 -7.78 25.77 2.81
C LYS A 108 -8.90 24.73 2.95
N GLY A 109 -8.77 23.84 3.93
CA GLY A 109 -9.75 22.79 4.21
C GLY A 109 -9.71 21.58 3.27
N ALA A 110 -8.77 21.54 2.32
CA ALA A 110 -8.54 20.39 1.45
C ALA A 110 -7.25 19.66 1.83
N ILE A 111 -7.29 18.34 1.91
CA ILE A 111 -6.11 17.52 2.17
C ILE A 111 -5.23 17.52 0.91
N LYS A 112 -3.98 18.01 1.03
CA LYS A 112 -3.01 18.12 -0.08
C LYS A 112 -1.98 17.00 -0.07
N GLY A 113 -1.74 16.41 1.09
CA GLY A 113 -0.79 15.33 1.25
C GLY A 113 -0.88 14.69 2.62
N VAL A 114 0.04 13.77 2.86
CA VAL A 114 0.21 13.10 4.14
C VAL A 114 1.65 13.16 4.58
N TYR A 115 1.81 13.29 5.89
CA TYR A 115 3.03 12.96 6.59
C TYR A 115 2.98 11.50 7.00
N LEU A 116 4.07 10.78 6.77
CA LEU A 116 4.28 9.41 7.23
C LEU A 116 5.51 9.39 8.12
N TRP A 117 5.45 8.64 9.22
CA TRP A 117 6.62 8.42 10.05
C TRP A 117 6.77 6.98 10.54
N ASN A 118 8.00 6.62 10.92
CA ASN A 118 8.30 5.40 11.64
C ASN A 118 9.16 5.68 12.87
N ARG A 119 9.05 4.79 13.85
CA ARG A 119 9.81 4.79 15.09
C ARG A 119 10.32 3.38 15.35
N SER A 120 11.47 3.25 16.01
CA SER A 120 11.95 1.95 16.50
C SER A 120 11.11 1.43 17.66
N ARG A 121 10.67 2.35 18.53
CA ARG A 121 9.77 2.10 19.67
C ARG A 121 8.80 3.27 19.81
N GLU A 122 7.63 3.03 20.39
CA GLU A 122 6.59 4.06 20.55
C GLU A 122 7.09 5.29 21.33
N THR A 123 7.94 5.05 22.33
CA THR A 123 8.53 6.07 23.21
C THR A 123 9.69 6.85 22.60
N GLU A 124 10.20 6.45 21.43
CA GLU A 124 11.33 7.09 20.77
C GLU A 124 10.86 8.09 19.71
N PRO A 125 11.65 9.15 19.44
CA PRO A 125 11.33 10.07 18.36
C PRO A 125 11.31 9.36 16.99
N PRO A 126 10.56 9.88 16.01
CA PRO A 126 10.59 9.39 14.63
C PRO A 126 12.01 9.32 14.08
N ASN A 127 12.36 8.18 13.49
CA ASN A 127 13.66 7.96 12.84
C ASN A 127 13.55 7.93 11.29
N TRP A 128 12.33 8.10 10.78
CA TRP A 128 12.02 8.20 9.36
C TRP A 128 10.75 9.04 9.24
N VAL A 129 10.81 10.15 8.51
CA VAL A 129 9.69 11.07 8.30
C VAL A 129 9.71 11.54 6.86
N CYS A 130 8.58 11.42 6.16
CA CYS A 130 8.44 11.96 4.83
C CYS A 130 7.05 12.54 4.57
N TYR A 131 7.01 13.47 3.62
CA TYR A 131 5.80 14.01 3.03
C TYR A 131 5.56 13.42 1.64
N LEU A 132 4.30 13.11 1.35
CA LEU A 132 3.82 12.77 0.00
C LEU A 132 2.55 13.57 -0.30
N SER A 133 2.47 14.18 -1.49
CA SER A 133 1.21 14.74 -1.94
C SER A 133 0.18 13.64 -2.20
N ILE A 134 -1.12 13.96 -2.20
CA ILE A 134 -2.16 12.99 -2.57
C ILE A 134 -1.94 12.48 -4.01
N SER A 135 -1.43 13.32 -4.91
CA SER A 135 -1.09 12.92 -6.28
C SER A 135 0.03 11.88 -6.30
N ASP A 136 1.09 12.10 -5.52
CA ASP A 136 2.23 11.17 -5.45
C ASP A 136 1.79 9.83 -4.86
N LEU A 137 0.97 9.84 -3.80
CA LEU A 137 0.42 8.62 -3.22
C LEU A 137 -0.38 7.80 -4.23
N ARG A 138 -1.28 8.46 -4.99
CA ARG A 138 -2.06 7.80 -6.06
C ARG A 138 -1.16 7.13 -7.08
N GLU A 139 -0.13 7.84 -7.53
CA GLU A 139 0.79 7.30 -8.52
C GLU A 139 1.62 6.14 -7.97
N ILE A 140 2.17 6.26 -6.75
CA ILE A 140 2.91 5.18 -6.08
C ILE A 140 2.01 3.93 -5.95
N PHE A 141 0.80 4.07 -5.43
CA PHE A 141 -0.11 2.93 -5.25
C PHE A 141 -0.57 2.34 -6.58
N GLY A 142 -0.83 3.18 -7.59
CA GLY A 142 -1.17 2.70 -8.93
C GLY A 142 -0.03 1.94 -9.60
N LYS A 143 1.23 2.35 -9.41
CA LYS A 143 2.40 1.60 -9.91
C LYS A 143 2.63 0.33 -9.10
N PHE A 144 2.44 0.36 -7.78
CA PHE A 144 2.58 -0.81 -6.91
C PHE A 144 1.52 -1.87 -7.19
N ALA A 145 0.26 -1.48 -7.35
CA ALA A 145 -0.83 -2.38 -7.74
C ALA A 145 -0.51 -3.09 -9.07
N ARG A 146 -0.01 -2.35 -10.08
CA ARG A 146 0.42 -2.93 -11.36
C ARG A 146 1.59 -3.89 -11.22
N LEU A 147 2.53 -3.61 -10.32
CA LEU A 147 3.65 -4.51 -10.02
C LEU A 147 3.17 -5.84 -9.44
N ILE A 148 2.23 -5.79 -8.48
CA ILE A 148 1.56 -6.98 -7.92
C ILE A 148 0.82 -7.72 -9.03
N GLU A 149 -0.05 -7.04 -9.78
CA GLU A 149 -0.85 -7.65 -10.86
C GLU A 149 0.02 -8.38 -11.90
N LYS A 150 1.16 -7.79 -12.31
CA LYS A 150 2.11 -8.41 -13.26
C LYS A 150 2.77 -9.66 -12.68
N LYS A 151 3.12 -9.65 -11.41
CA LYS A 151 3.76 -10.79 -10.73
C LYS A 151 2.77 -11.92 -10.43
N SER A 152 1.49 -11.59 -10.22
CA SER A 152 0.44 -12.56 -9.93
C SER A 152 -0.26 -13.15 -11.18
N GLN A 153 0.33 -13.06 -12.37
CA GLN A 153 -0.23 -13.72 -13.57
C GLN A 153 -0.10 -15.26 -13.46
N GLY A 154 -1.17 -15.91 -12.99
CA GLY A 154 -1.34 -17.36 -12.84
C GLY A 154 -2.78 -17.69 -12.40
N CYS A 155 -3.29 -18.89 -12.73
CA CYS A 155 -4.69 -19.26 -12.47
C CYS A 155 -4.94 -19.68 -11.02
N TYR A 156 -6.15 -19.43 -10.50
CA TYR A 156 -6.64 -19.91 -9.20
C TYR A 156 -6.74 -21.43 -9.23
N SER A 157 -6.18 -22.16 -8.26
CA SER A 157 -6.44 -23.60 -8.15
C SER A 157 -7.60 -23.85 -7.18
N GLU A 158 -8.48 -24.81 -7.44
CA GLU A 158 -9.55 -25.18 -6.49
C GLU A 158 -9.02 -25.89 -5.22
N ILE A 159 -7.72 -26.18 -5.18
CA ILE A 159 -7.08 -27.09 -4.24
C ILE A 159 -6.94 -26.45 -2.85
N VAL A 160 -6.60 -25.16 -2.71
CA VAL A 160 -6.40 -24.55 -1.38
C VAL A 160 -7.71 -24.13 -0.71
N ILE A 161 -8.77 -23.83 -1.46
CA ILE A 161 -10.12 -23.66 -0.86
C ILE A 161 -10.50 -24.94 -0.10
N ASN A 162 -10.20 -26.10 -0.67
CA ASN A 162 -10.46 -27.38 -0.01
C ASN A 162 -9.53 -27.63 1.17
N GLN A 163 -8.27 -27.16 1.12
CA GLN A 163 -7.31 -27.28 2.20
C GLN A 163 -7.62 -26.35 3.40
N VAL A 164 -7.92 -25.08 3.18
CA VAL A 164 -8.36 -24.14 4.23
C VAL A 164 -9.70 -24.59 4.82
N ARG A 165 -10.65 -25.04 4.00
CA ARG A 165 -11.90 -25.64 4.50
C ARG A 165 -11.67 -26.93 5.27
N SER A 166 -10.60 -27.67 4.98
CA SER A 166 -10.21 -28.88 5.72
C SER A 166 -9.61 -28.51 7.08
N GLU A 167 -8.73 -27.50 7.14
CA GLU A 167 -8.14 -26.97 8.38
C GLU A 167 -9.21 -26.37 9.30
N ILE A 168 -10.13 -25.56 8.77
CA ILE A 168 -11.29 -25.06 9.52
C ILE A 168 -12.16 -26.21 10.03
N ARG A 169 -12.43 -27.22 9.19
CA ARG A 169 -13.18 -28.42 9.60
C ARG A 169 -12.45 -29.29 10.62
N ARG A 170 -11.12 -29.18 10.73
CA ARG A 170 -10.30 -29.86 11.75
C ARG A 170 -10.33 -29.09 13.06
N ALA A 171 -10.20 -27.76 13.00
CA ALA A 171 -10.27 -26.88 14.16
C ALA A 171 -11.64 -26.89 14.84
N LEU A 172 -12.72 -27.09 14.09
CA LEU A 172 -14.09 -27.23 14.62
C LEU A 172 -14.43 -28.63 15.17
N ARG A 173 -13.52 -29.60 15.02
CA ARG A 173 -13.68 -30.98 15.51
C ARG A 173 -12.80 -31.32 16.72
N GLY A 174 -11.99 -30.36 17.18
CA GLY A 174 -11.31 -30.39 18.48
C GLY A 174 -12.03 -29.47 19.45
#